data_AF-A0A2D4JPD7-F1
#
_entry.id   AF-A0A2D4JPD7-F1
#
_cell.length_a   1.000
_cell.length_b   1.000
_cell.length_c   1.000
_cell.angle_alpha   90.00
_cell.angle_beta   90.00
_cell.angle_gamma   90.00
#
_symmetry.space_group_name_H-M   'P 1'
#
loop_
_entity.id
_entity.type
_entity.pdbx_description
1 polymer ?
#
loop_
_entity_poly.entity_id
_entity_poly.type
_entity_poly.pdbx_seq_one_letter_code
_entity_poly.pdbx_strand_id
1 'polypeptide(L)'
;DGNMPYDLCEDEATLDCLEVAMAEREITQASIEEARSAVEGAMVKDIQRLVKEGVDLDTPLDHKATLLHIASANGYLEAAELLIEHRASLSAKDEDGWHPLHAAACWGQI
;
A
#
# COMPACT_ATOMS: atom_id res chain seq x y z
N ASP A 1 0.31 4.95 -10.93
CA ASP A 1 0.07 6.13 -11.80
C ASP A 1 -1.10 6.97 -11.33
N GLY A 2 -2.18 6.40 -10.78
CA GLY A 2 -3.25 7.20 -10.15
C GLY A 2 -4.20 7.87 -11.14
N ASN A 3 -4.06 7.57 -12.44
CA ASN A 3 -4.96 8.06 -13.48
C ASN A 3 -6.39 7.56 -13.24
N MET A 4 -7.32 8.49 -13.39
CA MET A 4 -8.74 8.21 -13.39
C MET A 4 -9.20 7.71 -14.75
N PRO A 5 -10.31 6.95 -14.83
CA PRO A 5 -10.82 6.43 -16.09
C PRO A 5 -11.02 7.51 -17.17
N TYR A 6 -11.41 8.72 -16.75
CA TYR A 6 -11.59 9.87 -17.64
C TYR A 6 -10.28 10.55 -18.05
N ASP A 7 -9.17 10.37 -17.32
CA ASP A 7 -7.86 10.92 -17.73
C ASP A 7 -7.32 10.27 -19.01
N LEU A 8 -7.92 9.15 -19.42
CA LEU A 8 -7.60 8.42 -20.64
C LEU A 8 -8.47 8.84 -21.84
N CYS A 9 -9.41 9.77 -21.66
CA CYS A 9 -10.32 10.21 -22.72
C CYS A 9 -9.69 11.33 -23.55
N GLU A 10 -9.68 11.16 -24.87
CA GLU A 10 -9.20 12.18 -25.81
C GLU A 10 -10.33 13.07 -26.34
N ASP A 11 -11.59 12.64 -26.24
CA ASP A 11 -12.76 13.34 -26.76
C ASP A 11 -13.89 13.47 -25.72
N GLU A 12 -14.70 14.52 -25.91
CA GLU A 12 -15.78 14.93 -25.01
C GLU A 12 -16.94 13.92 -24.95
N ALA A 13 -17.24 13.24 -26.07
CA ALA A 13 -18.33 12.28 -26.10
C ALA A 13 -18.01 11.02 -25.28
N THR A 14 -16.75 10.56 -25.33
CA THR A 14 -16.28 9.45 -24.50
C THR A 14 -16.24 9.82 -23.02
N LEU A 15 -15.82 11.04 -22.70
CA LEU A 15 -15.82 11.58 -21.33
C LEU A 15 -17.25 11.57 -20.74
N ASP A 16 -18.22 12.16 -21.44
CA ASP A 16 -19.62 12.23 -21.00
C ASP A 16 -20.21 10.82 -20.75
N CYS A 17 -19.93 9.87 -21.65
CA CYS A 17 -20.40 8.49 -21.48
C CYS A 17 -19.84 7.85 -20.20
N LEU A 18 -18.56 8.10 -19.89
CA LEU A 18 -17.92 7.57 -18.69
C LEU A 18 -18.44 8.23 -17.43
N GLU A 19 -18.63 9.55 -17.43
CA GLU A 19 -19.20 10.26 -16.28
C GLU A 19 -20.62 9.77 -15.94
N VAL A 20 -21.47 9.60 -16.96
CA VAL A 20 -22.82 9.06 -16.78
C VAL A 20 -22.77 7.64 -16.22
N ALA A 21 -21.97 6.76 -16.80
CA ALA A 21 -21.84 5.38 -16.34
C ALA A 21 -21.28 5.27 -14.91
N MET A 22 -20.37 6.18 -14.53
CA MET A 22 -19.84 6.27 -13.17
C MET A 22 -20.93 6.75 -12.19
N ALA A 23 -21.68 7.80 -12.55
CA ALA A 23 -22.77 8.33 -11.73
C ALA A 23 -23.90 7.31 -11.51
N GLU A 24 -24.32 6.58 -12.56
CA GLU A 24 -25.34 5.53 -12.48
C GLU A 24 -24.95 4.39 -11.53
N ARG A 25 -23.64 4.18 -11.34
CA ARG A 25 -23.09 3.12 -10.49
C ARG A 25 -22.58 3.63 -9.13
N GLU A 26 -22.82 4.91 -8.83
CA GLU A 26 -22.32 5.59 -7.62
C GLU A 26 -20.78 5.51 -7.48
N ILE A 27 -20.07 5.36 -8.59
CA ILE A 27 -18.60 5.32 -8.60
C ILE A 27 -18.11 6.76 -8.51
N THR A 28 -17.50 7.09 -7.38
CA THR A 28 -16.89 8.40 -7.11
C THR A 28 -15.38 8.30 -7.05
N GLN A 29 -14.69 9.43 -7.22
CA GLN A 29 -13.25 9.56 -6.95
C GLN A 29 -12.88 8.94 -5.59
N ALA A 30 -13.64 9.30 -4.54
CA ALA A 30 -13.42 8.83 -3.19
C ALA A 30 -13.53 7.31 -3.08
N SER A 31 -14.55 6.70 -3.70
CA SER A 31 -14.70 5.23 -3.69
C SER A 31 -13.58 4.51 -4.43
N ILE A 32 -13.06 5.11 -5.52
CA ILE A 32 -11.92 4.56 -6.27
C ILE A 32 -10.64 4.65 -5.44
N GLU A 33 -10.40 5.79 -4.78
CA GLU A 33 -9.25 5.97 -3.89
C GLU A 33 -9.32 5.05 -2.67
N GLU A 34 -10.50 4.92 -2.04
CA GLU A 34 -10.74 3.99 -0.94
C GLU A 34 -10.47 2.54 -1.37
N ALA A 35 -10.97 2.13 -2.53
CA ALA A 35 -10.70 0.80 -3.05
C ALA A 35 -9.21 0.57 -3.35
N ARG A 36 -8.50 1.60 -3.85
CA ARG A 36 -7.06 1.54 -4.12
C ARG A 36 -6.23 1.44 -2.84
N SER A 37 -6.58 2.19 -1.79
CA SER A 37 -5.87 2.18 -0.51
C SER A 37 -6.34 1.07 0.44
N ALA A 38 -7.41 0.34 0.12
CA ALA A 38 -8.03 -0.65 1.00
C ALA A 38 -7.04 -1.71 1.53
N VAL A 39 -6.11 -2.16 0.70
CA VAL A 39 -5.12 -3.19 1.08
C VAL A 39 -4.10 -2.62 2.08
N GLU A 40 -3.56 -1.45 1.81
CA GLU A 40 -2.69 -0.73 2.75
C GLU A 40 -3.45 -0.43 4.05
N GLY A 41 -4.67 0.07 3.96
CA GLY A 41 -5.51 0.37 5.12
C GLY A 41 -5.83 -0.86 5.98
N ALA A 42 -5.95 -2.04 5.38
CA ALA A 42 -6.08 -3.30 6.13
C ALA A 42 -4.78 -3.63 6.87
N MET A 43 -3.62 -3.50 6.20
CA MET A 43 -2.31 -3.71 6.82
C MET A 43 -2.05 -2.73 7.99
N VAL A 44 -2.40 -1.45 7.82
CA VAL A 44 -2.29 -0.43 8.88
C VAL A 44 -3.12 -0.83 10.10
N LYS A 45 -4.37 -1.26 9.91
CA LYS A 45 -5.24 -1.75 11.00
C LYS A 45 -4.65 -2.96 11.71
N ASP A 46 -4.04 -3.88 10.95
CA ASP A 46 -3.38 -5.05 11.51
C ASP A 46 -2.14 -4.67 12.33
N ILE A 47 -1.29 -3.78 11.83
CA ILE A 47 -0.12 -3.26 12.56
C ILE A 47 -0.56 -2.56 13.86
N GLN A 48 -1.58 -1.71 13.81
CA GLN A 48 -2.12 -1.04 15.00
C GLN A 48 -2.61 -2.03 16.06
N ARG A 49 -3.24 -3.13 15.64
CA ARG A 49 -3.64 -4.21 16.55
C ARG A 49 -2.43 -4.90 17.17
N LEU A 50 -1.43 -5.26 16.37
CA LEU A 50 -0.19 -5.91 16.84
C LEU A 50 0.57 -5.03 17.84
N VAL A 51 0.68 -3.73 17.57
CA VAL A 51 1.25 -2.74 18.48
C VAL A 51 0.51 -2.73 19.82
N LYS A 52 -0.83 -2.71 19.79
CA LYS A 52 -1.66 -2.70 20.99
C LYS A 52 -1.50 -3.99 21.81
N GLU A 53 -1.28 -5.11 21.14
CA GLU A 53 -1.03 -6.42 21.75
C GLU A 53 0.42 -6.56 22.26
N GLY A 54 1.31 -5.61 21.94
CA GLY A 54 2.71 -5.66 22.32
C GLY A 54 3.51 -6.74 21.58
N VAL A 55 3.05 -7.13 20.40
CA VAL A 55 3.73 -8.11 19.55
C VAL A 55 4.99 -7.48 18.94
N ASP A 56 6.05 -8.27 18.84
CA ASP A 56 7.27 -7.88 18.14
C ASP A 56 7.01 -7.74 16.63
N LEU A 57 7.11 -6.51 16.12
CA LEU A 57 6.88 -6.17 14.72
C LEU A 57 7.98 -6.69 13.78
N ASP A 58 9.13 -7.10 14.32
CA ASP A 58 10.22 -7.73 13.59
C ASP A 58 10.10 -9.26 13.53
N THR A 59 9.00 -9.82 14.05
CA THR A 59 8.72 -11.26 13.95
C THR A 59 8.77 -11.68 12.48
N PRO A 60 9.67 -12.61 12.10
CA PRO A 60 9.81 -13.04 10.72
C PRO A 60 8.55 -13.77 10.25
N LEU A 61 8.08 -13.41 9.06
CA LEU A 61 6.99 -14.05 8.33
C LEU A 61 7.59 -15.05 7.31
N ASP A 62 6.84 -15.32 6.24
CA ASP A 62 7.31 -16.14 5.13
C ASP A 62 8.61 -15.60 4.55
N HIS A 63 9.52 -16.50 4.16
CA HIS A 63 10.87 -16.17 3.67
C HIS A 63 11.67 -15.24 4.61
N LYS A 64 11.38 -15.28 5.91
CA LYS A 64 11.99 -14.43 6.93
C LYS A 64 11.77 -12.91 6.70
N ALA A 65 10.82 -12.54 5.85
CA ALA A 65 10.46 -11.14 5.65
C ALA A 65 9.81 -10.58 6.91
N THR A 66 10.12 -9.33 7.25
CA THR A 66 9.38 -8.59 8.30
C THR A 66 8.21 -7.83 7.68
N LEU A 67 7.30 -7.31 8.52
CA LEU A 67 6.23 -6.43 8.05
C LEU A 67 6.77 -5.22 7.26
N LEU A 68 7.95 -4.72 7.64
CA LEU A 68 8.58 -3.60 6.95
C LEU A 68 9.06 -3.98 5.54
N HIS A 69 9.54 -5.20 5.31
CA HIS A 69 9.86 -5.68 3.96
C HIS A 69 8.62 -5.67 3.06
N ILE A 70 7.50 -6.15 3.59
CA ILE A 70 6.23 -6.22 2.85
C ILE A 70 5.72 -4.82 2.51
N ALA A 71 5.70 -3.91 3.50
CA ALA A 71 5.28 -2.53 3.29
C ALA A 71 6.18 -1.82 2.26
N SER A 72 7.51 -2.01 2.38
CA SER A 72 8.49 -1.46 1.45
C SER A 72 8.32 -1.98 0.01
N ALA A 73 8.14 -3.28 -0.18
CA ALA A 73 7.96 -3.87 -1.52
C ALA A 73 6.70 -3.37 -2.25
N ASN A 74 5.65 -3.02 -1.49
CA ASN A 74 4.37 -2.57 -2.05
C ASN A 74 4.20 -1.05 -2.09
N GLY A 75 5.15 -0.28 -1.56
CA GLY A 75 5.04 1.18 -1.48
C GLY A 75 3.97 1.66 -0.50
N TYR A 76 3.66 0.86 0.52
CA TYR A 76 2.68 1.22 1.55
C TYR A 76 3.32 2.15 2.57
N LEU A 77 3.29 3.45 2.24
CA LEU A 77 3.94 4.51 3.01
C LEU A 77 3.36 4.64 4.41
N GLU A 78 2.04 4.62 4.58
CA GLU A 78 1.40 4.76 5.89
C GLU A 78 1.77 3.57 6.80
N ALA A 79 1.77 2.36 6.23
CA ALA A 79 2.17 1.16 6.96
C ALA A 79 3.67 1.20 7.34
N ALA A 80 4.54 1.64 6.42
CA ALA A 80 5.98 1.74 6.68
C ALA A 80 6.30 2.80 7.74
N GLU A 81 5.67 3.97 7.68
CA GLU A 81 5.81 5.03 8.67
C GLU A 81 5.40 4.55 10.06
N LEU A 82 4.22 3.91 10.17
CA LEU A 82 3.74 3.36 11.43
C LEU A 82 4.71 2.32 12.04
N LEU A 83 5.27 1.42 11.21
CA LEU A 83 6.26 0.44 11.67
C LEU A 83 7.54 1.12 12.19
N ILE A 84 8.01 2.17 11.51
CA ILE A 84 9.21 2.92 11.89
C ILE A 84 8.98 3.70 13.19
N GLU A 85 7.82 4.33 13.35
CA GLU A 85 7.42 5.00 14.59
C GLU A 85 7.44 4.04 15.79
N HIS A 86 7.05 2.79 15.54
CA HIS A 86 7.10 1.71 16.52
C HIS A 86 8.41 0.93 16.55
N ARG A 87 9.49 1.50 15.98
CA ARG A 87 10.88 1.02 16.07
C ARG A 87 11.13 -0.35 15.41
N ALA A 88 10.38 -0.71 14.39
CA ALA A 88 10.71 -1.86 13.55
C ALA A 88 12.13 -1.73 12.96
N SER A 89 12.83 -2.84 12.82
CA SER A 89 14.22 -2.89 12.38
C SER A 89 14.34 -2.58 10.89
N LEU A 90 15.04 -1.49 10.58
CA LEU A 90 15.44 -1.12 9.22
C LEU A 90 16.54 -2.04 8.64
N SER A 91 17.17 -2.84 9.51
CA SER A 91 18.32 -3.68 9.16
C SER A 91 18.03 -5.18 9.21
N ALA A 92 16.76 -5.56 9.41
CA ALA A 92 16.35 -6.95 9.32
C ALA A 92 16.68 -7.48 7.92
N LYS A 93 17.07 -8.77 7.86
CA LYS A 93 17.39 -9.45 6.61
C LYS A 93 16.42 -10.59 6.39
N ASP A 94 15.81 -10.63 5.20
CA ASP A 94 15.03 -11.78 4.76
C ASP A 94 15.92 -12.98 4.38
N GLU A 95 15.31 -14.04 3.83
CA GLU A 95 16.00 -15.27 3.42
C GLU A 95 17.07 -15.05 2.35
N ASP A 96 16.90 -14.05 1.48
CA ASP A 96 17.85 -13.67 0.44
C ASP A 96 18.88 -12.63 0.93
N GLY A 97 18.80 -12.22 2.19
CA GLY A 97 19.69 -11.24 2.80
C GLY A 97 19.34 -9.79 2.46
N TRP A 98 18.14 -9.55 1.92
CA TRP A 98 17.67 -8.23 1.58
C TRP A 98 17.20 -7.47 2.80
N HIS A 99 17.43 -6.16 2.78
CA HIS A 99 16.87 -5.25 3.77
C HIS A 99 15.53 -4.73 3.23
N PRO A 100 14.66 -4.14 4.05
CA PRO A 100 13.43 -3.52 3.56
C PRO A 100 13.68 -2.51 2.44
N LEU A 101 14.77 -1.74 2.53
CA LEU A 101 15.18 -0.81 1.47
C LEU A 101 15.52 -1.49 0.13
N HIS A 102 16.11 -2.69 0.17
CA HIS A 102 16.37 -3.46 -1.06
C HIS A 102 15.05 -3.92 -1.69
N ALA A 103 14.07 -4.32 -0.88
CA ALA A 103 12.74 -4.67 -1.37
C ALA A 103 12.05 -3.46 -2.03
N ALA A 104 12.08 -2.29 -1.38
CA ALA A 104 11.55 -1.05 -1.96
C ALA A 104 12.18 -0.73 -3.33
N ALA A 105 13.51 -0.74 -3.40
CA ALA A 105 14.26 -0.47 -4.62
C ALA A 105 13.99 -1.48 -5.73
N CYS A 106 13.89 -2.78 -5.40
CA CYS A 106 13.62 -3.84 -6.39
C CYS A 106 12.26 -3.64 -7.08
N TRP A 107 11.27 -3.13 -6.34
CA TRP A 107 9.91 -2.92 -6.85
C TRP A 107 9.64 -1.47 -7.27
N GLY A 108 10.67 -0.63 -7.35
CA GLY A 108 10.55 0.76 -7.82
C GLY A 108 9.82 1.68 -6.84
N GLN A 109 9.78 1.33 -5.56
CA GLN A 109 9.22 2.13 -4.47
C GLN A 109 10.37 2.97 -3.86
N ILE A 110 10.50 4.23 -4.28
CA ILE A 110 11.59 5.14 -3.88
C ILE A 110 11.05 6.53 -3.59
#